data_AF-A0A0D2RHD5-F1
#
_entry.id   AF-A0A0D2RHD5-F1
#
_cell.length_a   1.000
_cell.length_b   1.000
_cell.length_c   1.000
_cell.angle_alpha   90.00
_cell.angle_beta   90.00
_cell.angle_gamma   90.00
#
_symmetry.space_group_name_H-M   'P 1'
#
loop_
_entity.id
_entity.type
_entity.pdbx_description
1 polymer ?
#
loop_
_entity_poly.entity_id
_entity_poly.type
_entity_poly.pdbx_seq_one_letter_code
_entity_poly.pdbx_strand_id
1 'polypeptide(L)'
;MESCFTKCWHSKALFTSLYSLRRSSISIHSVRNSVKRAYDGLLLDAAGTLLQLSKPVEETYASLGAKHGLKLNSAEIKKGFKRAFAAPWPDKLRYEGDGKPFWKLVVSEATGCSNDDYFEEVYQHYGNGYAWRLPDGASETIWRLKNAGGHIHQVFLFFFFHN
;
A
#
# COMPACT_ATOMS: atom_id res chain seq x y z
N MET A 1 9.12 19.95 43.54
CA MET A 1 8.39 18.77 44.00
C MET A 1 7.47 19.24 45.11
N GLU A 2 6.17 19.27 44.85
CA GLU A 2 5.08 19.33 45.84
C GLU A 2 3.81 18.95 45.05
N SER A 3 2.88 18.21 45.65
CA SER A 3 1.74 17.62 44.94
C SER A 3 0.41 17.99 45.63
N CYS A 4 -0.66 18.14 44.85
CA CYS A 4 -2.01 18.32 45.39
C CYS A 4 -3.02 17.39 44.71
N PHE A 5 -3.65 16.53 45.50
CA PHE A 5 -4.73 15.60 45.10
C PHE A 5 -6.10 16.31 45.14
N THR A 6 -7.04 16.07 44.21
CA THR A 6 -8.21 15.15 44.28
C THR A 6 -9.25 15.59 43.23
N LYS A 7 -10.30 14.88 42.78
CA LYS A 7 -10.88 13.52 42.97
C LYS A 7 -11.21 12.99 41.55
N CYS A 8 -11.10 11.71 41.20
CA CYS A 8 -11.86 10.53 41.63
C CYS A 8 -13.36 10.54 41.24
N TRP A 9 -13.74 9.72 40.26
CA TRP A 9 -15.01 8.97 40.23
C TRP A 9 -14.76 7.55 39.71
N HIS A 10 -15.40 6.57 40.35
CA HIS A 10 -15.20 5.14 40.14
C HIS A 10 -16.23 4.57 39.15
N SER A 11 -15.86 3.51 38.41
CA SER A 11 -16.55 2.20 38.53
C SER A 11 -15.80 1.08 37.81
N LYS A 12 -15.60 -0.03 38.52
CA LYS A 12 -15.20 -1.35 37.99
C LYS A 12 -16.45 -2.26 38.01
N ALA A 13 -16.26 -3.52 37.57
CA ALA A 13 -17.16 -4.67 37.72
C ALA A 13 -18.31 -4.78 36.68
N LEU A 14 -18.71 -5.96 36.22
CA LEU A 14 -18.15 -7.33 36.37
C LEU A 14 -18.66 -8.23 35.23
N PHE A 15 -17.94 -9.30 34.90
CA PHE A 15 -18.44 -10.41 34.07
C PHE A 15 -19.41 -11.28 34.88
N THR A 16 -20.62 -11.56 34.36
CA THR A 16 -21.29 -12.86 34.62
C THR A 16 -22.22 -13.28 33.48
N SER A 17 -22.19 -14.57 33.17
CA SER A 17 -23.09 -15.30 32.27
C SER A 17 -24.56 -15.28 32.71
N LEU A 18 -25.49 -15.26 31.75
CA LEU A 18 -26.77 -15.97 31.86
C LEU A 18 -27.17 -16.61 30.53
N TYR A 19 -27.00 -17.92 30.42
CA TYR A 19 -27.80 -18.73 29.50
C TYR A 19 -29.24 -18.79 30.04
N SER A 20 -30.21 -18.27 29.29
CA SER A 20 -31.62 -18.51 29.57
C SER A 20 -32.38 -18.76 28.26
N LEU A 21 -32.65 -20.04 28.00
CA LEU A 21 -33.51 -20.48 26.92
C LEU A 21 -34.96 -20.14 27.27
N ARG A 22 -35.49 -19.05 26.71
CA ARG A 22 -36.94 -18.88 26.56
C ARG A 22 -37.32 -18.94 25.09
N ARG A 23 -37.75 -20.14 24.68
CA ARG A 23 -38.19 -20.48 23.33
C ARG A 23 -39.55 -19.86 23.03
N SER A 24 -39.57 -18.56 22.72
CA SER A 24 -40.71 -17.93 22.07
C SER A 24 -40.58 -18.13 20.57
N SER A 25 -41.49 -18.93 19.99
CA SER A 25 -41.60 -19.14 18.54
C SER A 25 -42.16 -17.89 17.86
N ILE A 26 -41.34 -16.84 17.78
CA ILE A 26 -41.58 -15.71 16.88
C ILE A 26 -41.36 -16.23 15.47
N SER A 27 -42.38 -16.11 14.61
CA SER A 27 -42.20 -16.28 13.17
C SER A 27 -41.14 -15.27 12.73
N ILE A 28 -39.94 -15.76 12.43
CA ILE A 28 -38.92 -14.93 11.78
C ILE A 28 -39.37 -14.77 10.33
N HIS A 29 -40.33 -13.86 10.14
CA HIS A 29 -40.39 -13.12 8.89
C HIS A 29 -38.99 -12.53 8.71
N SER A 30 -38.27 -13.09 7.74
CA SER A 30 -37.01 -12.53 7.27
C SER A 30 -37.34 -11.22 6.56
N VAL A 31 -37.66 -10.21 7.35
CA VAL A 31 -37.50 -8.81 6.97
C VAL A 31 -35.99 -8.63 6.88
N ARG A 32 -35.44 -9.13 5.77
CA ARG A 32 -34.14 -8.76 5.27
C ARG A 32 -34.27 -7.28 4.93
N ASN A 33 -34.15 -6.45 5.95
CA ASN A 33 -33.93 -5.02 5.83
C ASN A 33 -32.68 -4.90 4.96
N SER A 34 -32.93 -4.77 3.66
CA SER A 34 -31.92 -4.64 2.64
C SER A 34 -31.30 -3.29 2.90
N VAL A 35 -30.26 -3.27 3.74
CA VAL A 35 -29.49 -2.06 4.04
C VAL A 35 -29.10 -1.47 2.71
N LYS A 36 -29.80 -0.40 2.32
CA LYS A 36 -29.66 0.18 0.99
C LYS A 36 -28.22 0.67 0.91
N ARG A 37 -27.43 0.05 0.04
CA ARG A 37 -26.02 0.42 -0.10
C ARG A 37 -25.96 1.90 -0.47
N ALA A 38 -25.15 2.66 0.27
CA ALA A 38 -24.97 4.08 0.00
C ALA A 38 -24.23 4.33 -1.33
N TYR A 39 -23.44 3.34 -1.75
CA TYR A 39 -22.64 3.34 -2.98
C TYR A 39 -22.62 1.94 -3.59
N ASP A 40 -22.68 1.85 -4.92
CA ASP A 40 -22.66 0.58 -5.64
C ASP A 40 -21.24 0.08 -5.99
N GLY A 41 -20.24 0.96 -5.93
CA GLY A 41 -18.85 0.59 -6.17
C GLY A 41 -17.82 1.46 -5.45
N LEU A 42 -16.59 0.96 -5.42
CA LEU A 42 -15.42 1.61 -4.81
C LEU A 42 -14.24 1.55 -5.78
N LEU A 43 -13.61 2.71 -6.01
CA LEU A 43 -12.34 2.83 -6.71
C LEU A 43 -11.20 2.89 -5.67
N LEU A 44 -10.18 2.05 -5.84
CA LEU A 44 -9.01 2.01 -4.96
C LEU A 44 -7.75 2.23 -5.77
N ASP A 45 -6.86 3.13 -5.32
CA ASP A 45 -5.51 3.22 -5.88
C ASP A 45 -4.69 1.96 -5.54
N ALA A 46 -3.71 1.66 -6.37
CA ALA A 46 -2.77 0.57 -6.18
C ALA A 46 -1.63 0.99 -5.24
N ALA A 47 -0.81 1.97 -5.65
CA ALA A 47 0.42 2.33 -4.95
C ALA A 47 0.12 3.05 -3.62
N GLY A 48 0.77 2.63 -2.54
CA GLY A 48 0.60 3.23 -1.21
C GLY A 48 -0.75 2.93 -0.51
N THR A 49 -1.79 2.57 -1.26
CA THR A 49 -3.11 2.18 -0.74
C THR A 49 -3.25 0.67 -0.61
N LEU A 50 -3.07 -0.09 -1.69
CA LEU A 50 -3.16 -1.56 -1.67
C LEU A 50 -1.81 -2.26 -1.73
N LEU A 51 -0.84 -1.68 -2.45
CA LEU A 51 0.50 -2.22 -2.63
C LEU A 51 1.50 -1.36 -1.84
N GLN A 52 2.02 -1.94 -0.77
CA GLN A 52 3.16 -1.43 -0.03
C GLN A 52 4.41 -2.19 -0.46
N LEU A 53 5.56 -1.52 -0.40
CA LEU A 53 6.84 -2.15 -0.68
C LEU A 53 7.20 -3.17 0.40
N SER A 54 7.71 -4.34 -0.02
CA SER A 54 8.26 -5.36 0.88
C SER A 54 9.64 -4.97 1.44
N LYS A 55 10.38 -4.10 0.75
CA LYS A 55 11.70 -3.55 1.16
C LYS A 55 11.82 -2.09 0.72
N PRO A 56 12.61 -1.25 1.41
CA PRO A 56 12.92 0.11 0.95
C PRO A 56 13.48 0.11 -0.47
N VAL A 57 13.05 1.07 -1.30
CA VAL A 57 13.45 1.14 -2.71
C VAL A 57 14.97 1.23 -2.82
N GLU A 58 15.55 2.14 -2.05
CA GLU A 58 16.98 2.40 -2.02
C GLU A 58 17.84 1.16 -1.66
N GLU A 59 17.35 0.28 -0.79
CA GLU A 59 18.05 -0.96 -0.41
C GLU A 59 17.97 -2.01 -1.52
N THR A 60 16.80 -2.17 -2.15
CA THR A 60 16.64 -3.04 -3.32
C THR A 60 17.58 -2.61 -4.45
N TYR A 61 17.61 -1.31 -4.78
CA TYR A 61 18.46 -0.79 -5.85
C TYR A 61 19.96 -0.95 -5.55
N ALA A 62 20.41 -0.73 -4.32
CA ALA A 62 21.79 -1.00 -3.90
C ALA A 62 22.13 -2.49 -4.00
N SER A 63 21.26 -3.36 -3.46
CA SER A 63 21.48 -4.81 -3.41
C SER A 63 21.52 -5.47 -4.79
N LEU A 64 20.72 -5.00 -5.74
CA LEU A 64 20.76 -5.51 -7.13
C LEU A 64 21.96 -4.90 -7.87
N GLY A 65 22.17 -3.59 -7.73
CA GLY A 65 23.23 -2.86 -8.44
C GLY A 65 24.65 -3.28 -8.07
N ALA A 66 24.88 -3.78 -6.85
CA ALA A 66 26.19 -4.27 -6.41
C ALA A 66 26.78 -5.34 -7.35
N LYS A 67 25.94 -6.21 -7.93
CA LYS A 67 26.35 -7.23 -8.92
C LYS A 67 26.87 -6.62 -10.22
N HIS A 68 26.33 -5.45 -10.58
CA HIS A 68 26.63 -4.69 -11.79
C HIS A 68 27.70 -3.62 -11.56
N GLY A 69 28.40 -3.67 -10.43
CA GLY A 69 29.47 -2.73 -10.08
C GLY A 69 29.00 -1.38 -9.50
N LEU A 70 27.72 -1.23 -9.18
CA LEU A 70 27.22 -0.03 -8.50
C LEU A 70 27.81 0.07 -7.10
N LYS A 71 28.43 1.21 -6.78
CA LYS A 71 29.08 1.48 -5.47
C LYS A 71 28.27 2.40 -4.55
N LEU A 72 27.10 2.85 -4.99
CA LEU A 72 26.24 3.73 -4.21
C LEU A 72 25.56 2.98 -3.06
N ASN A 73 25.52 3.61 -1.89
CA ASN A 73 24.73 3.14 -0.76
C ASN A 73 23.28 3.64 -0.84
N SER A 74 22.40 3.08 -0.01
CA SER A 74 20.97 3.39 0.02
C SER A 74 20.67 4.89 0.19
N ALA A 75 21.43 5.63 1.01
CA ALA A 75 21.20 7.06 1.21
C ALA A 75 21.55 7.88 -0.05
N GLU A 76 22.61 7.49 -0.77
CA GLU A 76 22.99 8.12 -2.05
C GLU A 76 21.96 7.85 -3.14
N ILE A 77 21.47 6.61 -3.25
CA ILE A 77 20.41 6.23 -4.20
C ILE A 77 19.12 7.01 -3.90
N LYS A 78 18.71 7.11 -2.63
CA LYS A 78 17.53 7.89 -2.19
C LYS A 78 17.66 9.37 -2.57
N LYS A 79 18.83 9.97 -2.38
CA LYS A 79 19.14 11.34 -2.83
C LYS A 79 19.13 11.45 -4.35
N GLY A 80 19.61 10.43 -5.06
CA GLY A 80 19.59 10.30 -6.51
C GLY A 80 18.16 10.34 -7.07
N PHE A 81 17.25 9.56 -6.52
CA PHE A 81 15.84 9.59 -6.93
C PHE A 81 15.17 10.93 -6.62
N LYS A 82 15.42 11.54 -5.46
CA LYS A 82 14.93 12.89 -5.16
C LYS A 82 15.41 13.93 -6.18
N ARG A 83 16.67 13.85 -6.65
CA ARG A 83 17.19 14.67 -7.76
C ARG A 83 16.47 14.36 -9.07
N ALA A 84 16.35 13.09 -9.45
CA ALA A 84 15.72 12.68 -10.69
C ALA A 84 14.27 13.19 -10.76
N PHE A 85 13.42 12.93 -9.76
CA PHE A 85 12.03 13.39 -9.79
C PHE A 85 11.86 14.91 -9.73
N ALA A 86 12.87 15.66 -9.28
CA ALA A 86 12.88 17.12 -9.32
C ALA A 86 13.40 17.70 -10.65
N ALA A 87 13.95 16.88 -11.54
CA ALA A 87 14.41 17.31 -12.86
C ALA A 87 13.23 17.55 -13.83
N PRO A 88 13.39 18.43 -14.84
CA PRO A 88 12.43 18.54 -15.93
C PRO A 88 12.45 17.27 -16.78
N TRP A 89 11.27 16.71 -17.06
CA TRP A 89 11.10 15.50 -17.86
C TRP A 89 10.54 15.82 -19.25
N PRO A 90 10.85 15.02 -20.30
CA PRO A 90 10.19 15.16 -21.60
C PRO A 90 8.69 14.83 -21.47
N ASP A 91 7.82 15.74 -21.93
CA ASP A 91 6.35 15.69 -21.73
C ASP A 91 5.69 14.34 -22.08
N LYS A 92 6.22 13.66 -23.11
CA LYS A 92 5.61 12.45 -23.68
C LYS A 92 6.06 11.15 -23.02
N LEU A 93 7.29 11.11 -22.49
CA LEU A 93 7.95 9.85 -22.14
C LEU A 93 7.19 9.06 -21.06
N ARG A 94 6.48 9.76 -20.17
CA ARG A 94 5.82 9.18 -18.98
C ARG A 94 4.59 8.31 -19.29
N TYR A 95 3.92 8.52 -20.43
CA TYR A 95 2.64 7.88 -20.75
C TYR A 95 2.67 7.13 -22.10
N GLU A 96 3.84 7.01 -22.73
CA GLU A 96 4.02 6.25 -23.97
C GLU A 96 4.34 4.78 -23.67
N GLY A 97 3.58 3.86 -24.31
CA GLY A 97 3.79 2.42 -24.20
C GLY A 97 3.52 1.86 -22.80
N ASP A 98 4.45 1.04 -22.31
CA ASP A 98 4.43 0.48 -20.95
C ASP A 98 5.13 1.37 -19.90
N GLY A 99 5.62 2.55 -20.32
CA GLY A 99 6.41 3.46 -19.47
C GLY A 99 7.82 2.94 -19.13
N LYS A 100 8.25 1.78 -19.64
CA LYS A 100 9.60 1.23 -19.40
C LYS A 100 10.72 2.18 -19.85
N PRO A 101 10.63 2.91 -20.98
CA PRO A 101 11.63 3.91 -21.37
C PRO A 101 11.76 5.07 -20.36
N PHE A 102 10.63 5.52 -19.77
CA PHE A 102 10.65 6.52 -18.71
C PHE A 102 11.36 5.99 -17.47
N TRP A 103 11.01 4.79 -17.01
CA TRP A 103 11.66 4.19 -15.85
C TRP A 103 13.15 3.95 -16.07
N LYS A 104 13.58 3.53 -17.27
CA LYS A 104 15.01 3.39 -17.61
C LYS A 104 15.77 4.70 -17.44
N LEU A 105 15.19 5.81 -17.92
CA LEU A 105 15.78 7.14 -17.75
C LEU A 105 15.83 7.54 -16.26
N VAL A 106 14.74 7.37 -15.51
CA VAL A 106 14.68 7.70 -14.08
C VAL A 106 15.74 6.91 -13.28
N VAL A 107 15.93 5.62 -13.55
CA VAL A 107 16.94 4.78 -12.89
C VAL A 107 18.36 5.22 -13.24
N SER A 108 18.63 5.53 -14.51
CA SER A 108 19.92 6.07 -14.96
C SER A 108 20.23 7.41 -14.28
N GLU A 109 19.27 8.34 -14.28
CA GLU A 109 19.42 9.65 -13.63
C GLU A 109 19.58 9.57 -12.11
N ALA A 110 18.91 8.62 -11.45
CA ALA A 110 19.03 8.44 -10.01
C ALA A 110 20.37 7.83 -9.60
N THR A 111 20.79 6.76 -10.28
CA THR A 111 21.93 5.92 -9.88
C THR A 111 23.24 6.27 -10.59
N GLY A 112 23.20 7.03 -11.68
CA GLY A 112 24.35 7.25 -12.56
C GLY A 112 24.78 6.00 -13.34
N CYS A 113 23.97 4.94 -13.35
CA CYS A 113 24.27 3.68 -14.00
C CYS A 113 23.37 3.47 -15.22
N SER A 114 23.97 3.46 -16.42
CA SER A 114 23.30 3.18 -17.69
C SER A 114 23.48 1.72 -18.15
N ASN A 115 23.63 0.78 -17.21
CA ASN A 115 23.72 -0.64 -17.51
C ASN A 115 22.30 -1.21 -17.72
N ASP A 116 22.06 -1.77 -18.91
CA ASP A 116 20.77 -2.32 -19.31
C ASP A 116 20.37 -3.57 -18.51
N ASP A 117 21.32 -4.45 -18.16
CA ASP A 117 21.07 -5.65 -17.36
C ASP A 117 20.68 -5.29 -15.92
N TYR A 118 21.31 -4.24 -15.36
CA TYR A 118 20.93 -3.70 -14.05
C TYR A 118 19.51 -3.15 -14.06
N PHE A 119 19.17 -2.35 -15.09
CA PHE A 119 17.81 -1.84 -15.23
C PHE A 119 16.79 -2.96 -15.39
N GLU A 120 17.07 -3.98 -16.21
CA GLU A 120 16.15 -5.09 -16.42
C GLU A 120 15.94 -5.90 -15.15
N GLU A 121 17.00 -6.21 -14.38
CA GLU A 121 16.88 -6.92 -13.10
C GLU A 121 16.00 -6.15 -12.09
N VAL A 122 16.16 -4.83 -12.01
CA VAL A 122 15.31 -3.93 -11.21
C VAL A 122 13.87 -3.89 -11.73
N TYR A 123 13.67 -3.77 -13.04
CA TYR A 123 12.34 -3.71 -13.67
C TYR A 123 11.55 -5.01 -13.41
N GLN A 124 12.21 -6.16 -13.62
CA GLN A 124 11.63 -7.47 -13.34
C GLN A 124 11.37 -7.68 -11.84
N HIS A 125 12.21 -7.17 -10.94
CA HIS A 125 11.95 -7.23 -9.49
C HIS A 125 10.60 -6.62 -9.14
N TYR A 126 10.29 -5.42 -9.62
CA TYR A 126 9.01 -4.76 -9.34
C TYR A 126 7.82 -5.31 -10.15
N GLY A 127 8.09 -5.99 -11.28
CA GLY A 127 7.08 -6.80 -11.98
C GLY A 127 6.61 -8.04 -11.19
N ASN A 128 7.34 -8.47 -10.16
CA ASN A 128 7.02 -9.67 -9.39
C ASN A 128 6.23 -9.39 -8.10
N GLY A 129 5.30 -10.29 -7.78
CA GLY A 129 4.43 -10.19 -6.61
C GLY A 129 5.16 -10.09 -5.26
N TYR A 130 6.36 -10.67 -5.13
CA TYR A 130 7.11 -10.67 -3.85
C TYR A 130 7.70 -9.29 -3.47
N ALA A 131 7.86 -8.37 -4.43
CA ALA A 131 8.30 -7.00 -4.16
C ALA A 131 7.23 -6.19 -3.39
N TRP A 132 6.01 -6.72 -3.33
CA TRP A 132 4.83 -6.09 -2.79
C TRP A 132 4.28 -6.86 -1.59
N ARG A 133 3.64 -6.11 -0.68
CA ARG A 133 2.81 -6.64 0.40
C ARG A 133 1.54 -5.80 0.52
N LEU A 134 0.47 -6.43 0.99
CA LEU A 134 -0.75 -5.73 1.37
C LEU A 134 -0.56 -5.04 2.74
N PRO A 135 -1.21 -3.89 3.00
CA PRO A 135 -1.35 -3.36 4.35
C PRO A 135 -2.15 -4.31 5.25
N ASP A 136 -1.95 -4.19 6.57
CA ASP A 136 -2.70 -4.95 7.55
C ASP A 136 -4.22 -4.71 7.41
N GLY A 137 -4.99 -5.79 7.43
CA GLY A 137 -6.45 -5.73 7.26
C GLY A 137 -6.95 -5.45 5.83
N ALA A 138 -6.08 -5.18 4.84
CA ALA A 138 -6.52 -4.90 3.47
C ALA A 138 -7.23 -6.11 2.83
N SER A 139 -6.68 -7.32 3.00
CA SER A 139 -7.30 -8.58 2.50
C SER A 139 -8.71 -8.79 3.07
N GLU A 140 -8.85 -8.61 4.38
CA GLU A 140 -10.13 -8.78 5.10
C GLU A 140 -11.14 -7.70 4.69
N THR A 141 -10.69 -6.45 4.54
CA THR A 141 -11.53 -5.34 4.08
C THR A 141 -12.03 -5.58 2.65
N ILE A 142 -11.15 -5.98 1.73
CA ILE A 142 -11.53 -6.34 0.35
C ILE A 142 -12.51 -7.52 0.34
N TRP A 143 -12.26 -8.54 1.16
CA TRP A 143 -13.17 -9.70 1.28
C TRP A 143 -14.55 -9.28 1.78
N ARG A 144 -14.64 -8.44 2.83
CA ARG A 144 -15.92 -7.91 3.33
C ARG A 144 -16.66 -7.08 2.29
N LEU A 145 -15.96 -6.19 1.59
CA LEU A 145 -16.56 -5.34 0.55
C LEU A 145 -17.13 -6.16 -0.62
N LYS A 146 -16.41 -7.21 -1.06
CA LYS A 146 -16.91 -8.15 -2.08
C LYS A 146 -18.14 -8.92 -1.59
N ASN A 147 -18.13 -9.44 -0.36
CA ASN A 147 -19.27 -10.19 0.20
C ASN A 147 -20.48 -9.29 0.53
N ALA A 148 -20.26 -8.00 0.79
CA ALA A 148 -21.32 -6.99 0.86
C ALA A 148 -21.95 -6.69 -0.53
N GLY A 149 -21.40 -7.27 -1.60
CA GLY A 149 -21.91 -7.19 -2.97
C GLY A 149 -21.69 -5.84 -3.65
N GLY A 150 -20.70 -5.06 -3.20
CA GLY A 150 -20.25 -3.86 -3.91
C GLY A 150 -19.21 -4.21 -4.98
N HIS A 151 -19.16 -3.43 -6.06
CA HIS A 151 -18.16 -3.59 -7.10
C HIS A 151 -16.84 -2.90 -6.70
N ILE A 152 -15.72 -3.62 -6.75
CA ILE A 152 -14.39 -3.05 -6.46
C ILE A 152 -13.61 -3.00 -7.76
N HIS A 153 -13.15 -1.81 -8.13
CA HIS A 153 -12.24 -1.63 -9.27
C HIS A 153 -10.93 -1.00 -8.78
N GLN A 154 -9.83 -1.52 -9.30
CA GLN A 154 -8.50 -0.98 -9.02
C GLN A 154 -8.19 0.11 -10.05
N VAL A 155 -7.76 1.26 -9.55
CA VAL A 155 -7.14 2.33 -10.33
C VAL A 155 -5.64 2.22 -10.11
N PHE A 156 -4.84 2.27 -11.17
CA PHE A 156 -3.39 2.27 -11.07
C PHE A 156 -2.85 3.68 -11.30
N LEU A 157 -2.34 4.32 -10.24
CA LEU A 157 -1.32 5.36 -10.39
C LEU A 157 0.08 4.77 -10.11
N PHE A 158 0.94 4.77 -11.11
CA PHE A 158 2.34 4.35 -10.98
C PHE A 158 3.18 5.47 -10.33
N PHE A 159 3.31 5.43 -9.00
CA PHE A 159 4.22 6.30 -8.23
C PHE A 159 4.86 5.55 -7.06
N PHE A 160 6.13 5.18 -7.20
CA PHE A 160 6.94 4.58 -6.13
C PHE A 160 8.15 5.43 -5.72
N PHE A 161 7.91 6.72 -5.53
CA PHE A 161 8.64 7.55 -4.56
C PHE A 161 7.65 8.54 -3.94
N HIS A 162 7.19 8.25 -2.72
CA HIS A 162 6.64 9.29 -1.84
C HIS A 162 7.82 10.16 -1.39
N ASN A 163 7.68 11.48 -1.50
CA ASN A 163 8.76 12.45 -1.29
C ASN A 163 8.92 12.81 0.19
#